data_AF-A0A2M8BW80-F1
#
_entry.id   AF-A0A2M8BW80-F1
#
_cell.length_a   1.000
_cell.length_b   1.000
_cell.length_c   1.000
_cell.angle_alpha   90.00
_cell.angle_beta   90.00
_cell.angle_gamma   90.00
#
_symmetry.space_group_name_H-M   'P 1'
#
loop_
_entity.id
_entity.type
_entity.pdbx_description
1 polymer ?
#
loop_
_entity_poly.entity_id
_entity_poly.type
_entity_poly.pdbx_seq_one_letter_code
_entity_poly.pdbx_strand_id
1 'polypeptide(L)' 'EVLRAEGCAVEDKVDESEFGKFGWVMDPEGNRVELWQAPETPKA' A
#
# COMPACT_ATOMS: atom_id res chain seq x y z
N GLU A 1 -2.28 0.51 7.94
CA GLU A 1 -3.25 0.96 8.97
C GLU A 1 -2.93 2.33 9.55
N VAL A 2 -1.66 2.62 9.92
CA VAL A 2 -1.23 3.95 10.42
C VAL A 2 -1.70 5.11 9.51
N LEU A 3 -1.48 5.00 8.19
CA LEU A 3 -1.89 6.06 7.25
C LEU A 3 -3.39 6.38 7.30
N ARG A 4 -4.26 5.40 7.54
CA ARG A 4 -5.71 5.65 7.67
C ARG A 4 -6.03 6.34 9.00
N ALA A 5 -5.35 5.95 10.07
CA ALA A 5 -5.52 6.59 11.38
C ALA A 5 -5.06 8.05 11.38
N GLU A 6 -4.02 8.37 10.60
CA GLU A 6 -3.52 9.74 10.39
C GLU A 6 -4.39 10.56 9.41
N GLY A 7 -5.49 10.00 8.90
CA GLY A 7 -6.42 10.69 8.00
C GLY A 7 -5.96 10.76 6.54
N CYS A 8 -4.96 9.97 6.13
CA CYS A 8 -4.60 9.87 4.72
C CYS A 8 -5.70 9.14 3.93
N ALA A 9 -5.88 9.56 2.67
CA ALA A 9 -6.81 8.93 1.75
C ALA A 9 -6.22 7.63 1.18
N VAL A 10 -6.37 6.53 1.92
CA VAL A 10 -5.86 5.21 1.51
C VAL A 10 -6.97 4.43 0.79
N GLU A 11 -6.66 3.81 -0.35
CA GLU A 11 -7.59 2.92 -1.05
C GLU A 11 -7.89 1.67 -0.20
N ASP A 12 -9.14 1.20 -0.19
CA ASP A 12 -9.54 -0.04 0.49
C ASP A 12 -8.98 -1.30 -0.16
N LYS A 13 -8.59 -1.20 -1.43
CA LYS A 13 -8.01 -2.29 -2.18
C LYS A 13 -6.55 -2.51 -1.77
N VAL A 14 -6.26 -3.76 -1.42
CA VAL A 14 -4.90 -4.29 -1.29
C VAL A 14 -4.79 -5.44 -2.28
N ASP A 15 -3.77 -5.42 -3.14
CA ASP A 15 -3.45 -6.50 -4.05
C ASP A 15 -2.37 -7.38 -3.43
N GLU A 16 -2.67 -8.64 -3.19
CA GLU A 16 -1.72 -9.62 -2.69
C GLU A 16 -1.27 -10.53 -3.84
N SER A 17 0.04 -10.58 -4.08
CA SER A 17 0.64 -11.37 -5.16
C SER A 17 1.89 -12.10 -4.68
N GLU A 18 2.46 -12.94 -5.55
CA GLU A 18 3.75 -13.58 -5.30
C GLU A 18 4.91 -12.58 -5.12
N PHE A 19 4.75 -11.34 -5.60
CA PHE A 19 5.73 -10.27 -5.46
C PHE A 19 5.55 -9.47 -4.15
N GLY A 20 4.57 -9.81 -3.33
CA GLY A 20 4.25 -9.10 -2.08
C GLY A 20 2.86 -8.45 -2.12
N LYS A 21 2.62 -7.54 -1.17
CA LYS A 21 1.36 -6.80 -1.03
C LYS A 21 1.52 -5.38 -1.57
N PHE A 22 0.54 -4.96 -2.35
CA PHE A 22 0.45 -3.64 -2.95
C PHE A 22 -0.76 -2.90 -2.40
N GLY A 23 -0.56 -1.63 -2.06
CA GLY A 23 -1.61 -0.71 -1.66
C GLY A 23 -1.38 0.66 -2.26
N TRP A 24 -2.37 1.54 -2.14
CA TRP A 24 -2.29 2.88 -2.72
C TRP A 24 -2.84 3.92 -1.75
N VAL A 25 -2.22 5.10 -1.75
CA VAL A 25 -2.64 6.26 -0.97
C VAL A 25 -2.57 7.50 -1.83
N MET A 26 -3.54 8.40 -1.67
CA MET A 26 -3.53 9.72 -2.28
C MET A 26 -2.87 10.70 -1.31
N ASP A 27 -1.87 11.43 -1.79
CA ASP A 27 -1.30 12.54 -1.05
C ASP A 27 -2.24 13.78 -1.14
N PRO A 28 -1.99 14.83 -0.32
CA PRO A 28 -2.78 16.06 -0.35
C PRO A 28 -2.69 16.84 -1.68
N GLU A 29 -1.66 16.57 -2.49
CA GLU A 29 -1.46 17.19 -3.81
C GLU A 29 -2.25 16.47 -4.91
N GLY A 30 -2.88 15.33 -4.60
CA GLY A 30 -3.64 14.53 -5.54
C GLY A 30 -2.79 13.51 -6.30
N ASN A 31 -1.55 13.25 -5.89
CA ASN A 31 -0.73 12.18 -6.46
C ASN A 31 -1.06 10.85 -5.81
N ARG A 32 -1.05 9.80 -6.64
CA ARG A 32 -1.21 8.42 -6.18
C ARG A 32 0.16 7.83 -5.84
N VAL A 33 0.35 7.50 -4.58
CA VAL A 33 1.55 6.84 -4.06
C VAL A 33 1.27 5.34 -3.94
N GLU A 34 2.11 4.53 -4.58
CA GLU A 34 2.08 3.07 -4.47
C GLU A 34 2.91 2.61 -3.28
N LEU A 35 2.29 1.81 -2.42
CA LEU A 35 2.90 1.19 -1.26
C LEU A 35 3.15 -0.29 -1.58
N TRP A 36 4.39 -0.71 -1.47
CA TRP A 36 4.78 -2.10 -1.66
C TRP A 36 5.39 -2.68 -0.39
N GLN A 37 4.87 -3.84 0.00
CA GLN A 37 5.42 -4.67 1.07
C GLN A 37 5.88 -5.99 0.46
N ALA A 38 7.18 -6.28 0.55
CA ALA A 38 7.75 -7.54 0.11
C ALA A 38 7.07 -8.75 0.80
N PRO A 39 7.02 -9.92 0.16
CA PRO A 39 6.46 -11.12 0.78
C PRO A 39 7.28 -11.51 2.01
N GLU A 40 6.62 -12.01 3.05
CA GLU A 40 7.26 -12.36 4.33
C GLU A 40 8.32 -13.45 4.18
N THR A 41 8.24 -14.24 3.11
CA THR A 41 9.25 -15.23 2.75
C THR A 41 9.87 -14.85 1.41
N PRO A 42 11.19 -14.59 1.33
CA PRO A 42 11.85 -14.43 0.05
C PRO A 42 11.72 -15.75 -0.73
N LYS A 43 11.24 -15.67 -1.98
CA LYS A 43 11.27 -16.82 -2.90
C LYS A 43 12.75 -17.16 -3.13
N ALA A 44 13.13 -18.39 -2.76
CA ALA A 44 14.46 -18.96 -3.00
C ALA A 44 14.72 -19.23 -4.49
#